data_AF-A0A7S4W939-F1
#
_entry.id   AF-A0A7S4W939-F1
#
_cell.length_a   1.000
_cell.length_b   1.000
_cell.length_c   1.000
_cell.angle_alpha   90.00
_cell.angle_beta   90.00
_cell.angle_gamma   90.00
#
_symmetry.space_group_name_H-M   'P 1'
#
loop_
_entity.id
_entity.type
_entity.pdbx_description
1 polymer ?
#
loop_
_entity_poly.entity_id
_entity_poly.type
_entity_poly.pdbx_seq_one_letter_code
_entity_poly.pdbx_strand_id
1 'polypeptide(L)'
;CDKQEWLLMPDTPKNVATNNQLAICANRFNYSFNLKGGSYLVDTACSSSLVAGHLGKVNLLERRWDPLEWHLGLGAGVTLTVGCFIGSCAAHMLSPIGRCLTFNATANGYNRGDGTAAMLLKAGAHDDQRYAFFRGSQMGQDGRSASMSAPNGPAQEKCVWGAIREAKMTPPESTVWECHGTGTSLGDPIEIGAVRKVQIKMPRLEPLMMASSKSNCGHLEGSAAAMGMNKCILMVIKCVSAPTIHLKTLNPHLDHAAFDAVFTTDAGPYKYKQGHAQVSSFGVGGTNGHAIFWGKGPAPVLDFKRILLDKMRKAPTRIVADGDDPSQWEYSGPSFDASPDEQYRVVYVKDPLTGEETFTYEKVLREAEPIEFYCTTGSHNDWGEDRMMEGDVPGLFYQEVDMPDSGELEFRILGDGDPDKAIAPETSTSRKLEPIVGPSKDLRTSWLVTAEPGAAVRIEFFAPDKGPKSIMWLLLKEE
;
A
#
# COMPACT_ATOMS: atom_id res chain seq x y z
N CYS A 1 -39.39 -25.51 3.50
CA CYS A 1 -38.71 -24.86 2.37
C CYS A 1 -37.24 -24.76 2.69
N ASP A 2 -36.42 -25.59 2.04
CA ASP A 2 -34.97 -25.64 2.23
C ASP A 2 -34.28 -24.55 1.39
N LYS A 3 -33.17 -23.99 1.88
CA LYS A 3 -32.27 -23.10 1.14
C LYS A 3 -31.87 -23.71 -0.21
N GLN A 4 -31.68 -25.03 -0.28
CA GLN A 4 -31.33 -25.71 -1.52
C GLN A 4 -32.48 -25.69 -2.54
N GLU A 5 -33.74 -25.80 -2.11
CA GLU A 5 -34.90 -25.74 -3.02
C GLU A 5 -34.96 -24.39 -3.75
N TRP A 6 -34.67 -23.29 -3.07
CA TRP A 6 -34.64 -21.95 -3.68
C TRP A 6 -33.44 -21.73 -4.60
N LEU A 7 -32.27 -22.26 -4.26
CA LEU A 7 -31.05 -22.13 -5.08
C LEU A 7 -31.07 -22.98 -6.35
N LEU A 8 -31.95 -23.98 -6.41
CA LEU A 8 -32.14 -24.88 -7.54
C LEU A 8 -33.28 -24.45 -8.48
N MET A 9 -34.01 -23.38 -8.16
CA MET A 9 -35.03 -22.85 -9.05
C MET A 9 -34.40 -22.33 -10.36
N PRO A 10 -34.96 -22.69 -11.54
CA PRO A 10 -34.51 -22.14 -12.83
C PRO A 10 -34.52 -20.62 -12.82
N ASP A 11 -33.52 -20.01 -13.45
CA ASP A 11 -33.36 -18.55 -13.60
C ASP A 11 -33.34 -17.73 -12.30
N THR A 12 -33.24 -18.38 -11.13
CA THR A 12 -33.12 -17.68 -9.85
C THR A 12 -31.71 -17.13 -9.71
N PRO A 13 -31.53 -15.80 -9.61
CA PRO A 13 -30.20 -15.26 -9.52
C PRO A 13 -29.62 -15.59 -8.13
N LYS A 14 -28.46 -16.27 -8.14
CA LYS A 14 -27.82 -16.77 -6.91
C LYS A 14 -27.30 -15.60 -6.07
N ASN A 15 -27.48 -15.70 -4.75
CA ASN A 15 -26.96 -14.74 -3.77
C ASN A 15 -27.45 -13.28 -3.94
N VAL A 16 -28.57 -13.01 -4.63
CA VAL A 16 -29.06 -11.64 -4.85
C VAL A 16 -29.25 -10.85 -3.56
N ALA A 17 -29.79 -11.52 -2.54
CA ALA A 17 -30.04 -10.90 -1.23
C ALA A 17 -28.76 -10.38 -0.57
N THR A 18 -27.60 -11.02 -0.79
CA THR A 18 -26.32 -10.63 -0.18
C THR A 18 -25.35 -9.99 -1.18
N ASN A 19 -25.59 -10.10 -2.49
CA ASN A 19 -24.71 -9.51 -3.50
C ASN A 19 -25.05 -8.07 -3.84
N ASN A 20 -26.34 -7.72 -3.92
CA ASN A 20 -26.76 -6.43 -4.47
C ASN A 20 -27.31 -5.44 -3.41
N GLN A 21 -27.28 -5.81 -2.13
CA GLN A 21 -27.66 -4.89 -1.06
C GLN A 21 -26.56 -3.86 -0.82
N LEU A 22 -26.93 -2.58 -0.85
CA LEU A 22 -26.01 -1.45 -0.62
C LEU A 22 -25.26 -1.56 0.72
N ALA A 23 -25.92 -2.04 1.78
CA ALA A 23 -25.27 -2.27 3.07
C ALA A 23 -24.09 -3.26 2.97
N ILE A 24 -24.19 -4.26 2.08
CA ILE A 24 -23.15 -5.26 1.90
C ILE A 24 -21.92 -4.68 1.20
N CYS A 25 -22.05 -3.61 0.41
CA CYS A 25 -20.89 -2.94 -0.20
C CYS A 25 -19.89 -2.47 0.86
N ALA A 26 -20.36 -1.84 1.95
CA ALA A 26 -19.51 -1.47 3.08
C ALA A 26 -19.07 -2.70 3.89
N ASN A 27 -20.00 -3.61 4.19
CA ASN A 27 -19.73 -4.75 5.07
C ASN A 27 -18.72 -5.75 4.48
N ARG A 28 -18.59 -5.84 3.15
CA ARG A 28 -17.60 -6.71 2.49
C ARG A 28 -16.18 -6.38 2.92
N PHE A 29 -15.85 -5.10 3.11
CA PHE A 29 -14.52 -4.71 3.55
C PHE A 29 -14.26 -5.22 4.98
N ASN A 30 -15.18 -4.96 5.91
CA ASN A 30 -15.04 -5.42 7.28
C ASN A 30 -15.05 -6.95 7.39
N TYR A 31 -15.90 -7.63 6.60
CA TYR A 31 -15.94 -9.09 6.54
C TYR A 31 -14.61 -9.67 6.04
N SER A 32 -14.09 -9.18 4.92
CA SER A 32 -12.86 -9.70 4.30
C SER A 32 -11.63 -9.53 5.17
N PHE A 33 -11.58 -8.46 5.98
CA PHE A 33 -10.45 -8.16 6.87
C PHE A 33 -10.74 -8.47 8.35
N ASN A 34 -11.86 -9.14 8.65
CA ASN A 34 -12.31 -9.45 10.02
C ASN A 34 -12.29 -8.23 10.97
N LEU A 35 -12.68 -7.07 10.45
CA LEU A 35 -12.72 -5.81 11.19
C LEU A 35 -14.01 -5.72 12.01
N LYS A 36 -13.89 -5.23 13.24
CA LYS A 36 -15.00 -5.16 14.20
C LYS A 36 -15.52 -3.73 14.43
N GLY A 37 -15.04 -2.77 13.65
CA GLY A 37 -15.53 -1.39 13.69
C GLY A 37 -16.87 -1.20 13.00
N GLY A 38 -17.40 0.02 13.11
CA GLY A 38 -18.63 0.41 12.42
C GLY A 38 -18.49 0.28 10.90
N SER A 39 -19.52 -0.27 10.26
CA SER A 39 -19.60 -0.41 8.80
C SER A 39 -20.93 0.13 8.31
N TYR A 40 -20.91 1.11 7.43
CA TYR A 40 -22.11 1.78 6.94
C TYR A 40 -21.89 2.34 5.53
N LEU A 41 -22.99 2.47 4.79
CA LEU A 41 -23.04 3.13 3.50
C LEU A 41 -23.68 4.51 3.66
N VAL A 42 -23.10 5.51 2.99
CA VAL A 42 -23.64 6.87 2.90
C VAL A 42 -24.06 7.09 1.45
N ASP A 43 -25.35 7.36 1.24
CA ASP A 43 -25.87 7.78 -0.06
C ASP A 43 -26.49 9.18 0.07
N THR A 44 -25.71 10.17 -0.31
CA THR A 44 -26.14 11.56 -0.48
C THR A 44 -25.88 12.01 -1.91
N ALA A 45 -26.00 11.08 -2.86
CA ALA A 45 -25.64 11.25 -4.26
C ALA A 45 -24.17 11.71 -4.43
N CYS A 46 -23.95 12.80 -5.16
CA CYS A 46 -22.61 13.30 -5.53
C CYS A 46 -21.73 13.74 -4.34
N SER A 47 -22.32 13.99 -3.16
CA SER A 47 -21.58 14.37 -1.94
C SER A 47 -21.22 13.20 -1.04
N SER A 48 -21.64 11.97 -1.38
CA SER A 48 -21.56 10.77 -0.52
C SER A 48 -20.20 10.55 0.13
N SER A 49 -19.13 10.54 -0.66
CA SER A 49 -17.78 10.27 -0.14
C SER A 49 -17.25 11.38 0.78
N LEU A 50 -17.66 12.63 0.59
CA LEU A 50 -17.29 13.73 1.50
C LEU A 50 -18.06 13.62 2.81
N VAL A 51 -19.37 13.34 2.73
CA VAL A 51 -20.21 13.11 3.92
C VAL A 51 -19.68 11.91 4.71
N ALA A 52 -19.30 10.82 4.05
CA ALA A 52 -18.65 9.68 4.69
C ALA A 52 -17.35 10.09 5.40
N GLY A 53 -16.48 10.87 4.75
CA GLY A 53 -15.27 11.40 5.39
C GLY A 53 -15.56 12.32 6.58
N HIS A 54 -16.62 13.13 6.51
CA HIS A 54 -17.08 13.98 7.62
C HIS A 54 -17.55 13.15 8.82
N LEU A 55 -18.43 12.15 8.59
CA LEU A 55 -18.92 11.24 9.64
C LEU A 55 -17.76 10.43 10.24
N GLY A 56 -16.84 9.95 9.41
CA GLY A 56 -15.62 9.28 9.86
C GLY A 56 -14.76 10.13 10.78
N LYS A 57 -14.53 11.41 10.42
CA LYS A 57 -13.84 12.38 11.27
C LYS A 57 -14.56 12.57 12.60
N VAL A 58 -15.88 12.77 12.59
CA VAL A 58 -16.68 12.96 13.82
C VAL A 58 -16.55 11.73 14.74
N ASN A 59 -16.73 10.52 14.19
CA ASN A 59 -16.61 9.28 14.96
C ASN A 59 -15.21 9.10 15.57
N LEU A 60 -14.15 9.41 14.81
CA LEU A 60 -12.77 9.32 15.28
C LEU A 60 -12.41 10.34 16.38
N LEU A 61 -13.05 11.50 16.38
CA LEU A 61 -12.84 12.52 17.42
C LEU A 61 -13.64 12.17 18.69
N GLU A 62 -14.84 11.62 18.53
CA GLU A 62 -15.72 11.26 19.64
C GLU A 62 -15.26 9.99 20.38
N ARG A 63 -14.69 8.99 19.68
CA ARG A 63 -14.05 7.77 20.24
C ARG A 63 -14.89 6.88 21.19
N ARG A 64 -16.22 7.05 21.32
CA ARG A 64 -17.01 6.19 22.24
C ARG A 64 -17.70 4.98 21.61
N TRP A 65 -17.84 4.95 20.28
CA TRP A 65 -18.75 3.99 19.60
C TRP A 65 -18.04 2.98 18.71
N ASP A 66 -16.81 3.28 18.26
CA ASP A 66 -16.08 2.44 17.32
C ASP A 66 -14.80 1.90 17.97
N PRO A 67 -14.57 0.58 17.99
CA PRO A 67 -13.33 -0.01 18.49
C PRO A 67 -12.12 0.27 17.59
N LEU A 68 -12.31 0.75 16.36
CA LEU A 68 -11.19 1.10 15.47
C LEU A 68 -10.69 2.52 15.74
N GLU A 69 -9.36 2.66 15.86
CA GLU A 69 -8.68 3.97 16.01
C GLU A 69 -8.48 4.71 14.67
N TRP A 70 -9.06 4.18 13.61
CA TRP A 70 -8.95 4.68 12.24
C TRP A 70 -10.27 4.49 11.49
N HIS A 71 -10.47 5.28 10.45
CA HIS A 71 -11.66 5.22 9.61
C HIS A 71 -11.24 5.19 8.14
N LEU A 72 -11.81 4.25 7.37
CA LEU A 72 -11.62 4.18 5.93
C LEU A 72 -12.88 4.74 5.25
N GLY A 73 -12.73 5.91 4.62
CA GLY A 73 -13.75 6.45 3.73
C GLY A 73 -13.48 6.00 2.31
N LEU A 74 -14.44 5.32 1.67
CA LEU A 74 -14.35 4.87 0.28
C LEU A 74 -15.50 5.46 -0.54
N GLY A 75 -15.19 5.96 -1.73
CA GLY A 75 -16.15 6.30 -2.77
C GLY A 75 -15.99 5.37 -3.96
N ALA A 76 -17.12 4.94 -4.53
CA ALA A 76 -17.18 4.19 -5.77
C ALA A 76 -18.32 4.74 -6.65
N GLY A 77 -18.06 4.81 -7.97
CA GLY A 77 -19.07 5.10 -8.98
C GLY A 77 -18.72 4.31 -10.24
N VAL A 78 -19.65 3.47 -10.70
CA VAL A 78 -19.48 2.66 -11.92
C VAL A 78 -20.81 2.61 -12.66
N THR A 79 -20.80 2.95 -13.95
CA THR A 79 -22.00 3.00 -14.80
C THR A 79 -22.16 1.68 -15.53
N LEU A 80 -22.87 0.73 -14.92
CA LEU A 80 -23.06 -0.63 -15.47
C LEU A 80 -24.30 -0.77 -16.38
N THR A 81 -25.19 0.21 -16.39
CA THR A 81 -26.44 0.16 -17.17
C THR A 81 -26.73 1.47 -17.87
N VAL A 82 -27.42 1.39 -19.01
CA VAL A 82 -27.80 2.58 -19.81
C VAL A 82 -28.89 3.43 -19.15
N GLY A 83 -29.65 2.86 -18.19
CA GLY A 83 -30.79 3.52 -17.56
C GLY A 83 -30.41 4.82 -16.85
N CYS A 84 -29.31 4.83 -16.11
CA CYS A 84 -28.80 6.02 -15.43
C CYS A 84 -28.44 7.14 -16.43
N PHE A 85 -27.90 6.76 -17.59
CA PHE A 85 -27.57 7.69 -18.67
C PHE A 85 -28.84 8.30 -19.27
N ILE A 86 -29.82 7.48 -19.63
CA ILE A 86 -31.11 7.91 -20.17
C ILE A 86 -31.82 8.85 -19.20
N GLY A 87 -31.91 8.50 -17.92
CA GLY A 87 -32.54 9.35 -16.90
C GLY A 87 -31.84 10.70 -16.75
N SER A 88 -30.51 10.72 -16.80
CA SER A 88 -29.72 11.97 -16.71
C SER A 88 -29.86 12.83 -17.96
N CYS A 89 -29.96 12.23 -19.15
CA CYS A 89 -30.28 12.94 -20.39
C CYS A 89 -31.69 13.55 -20.33
N ALA A 90 -32.69 12.79 -19.88
CA ALA A 90 -34.07 13.27 -19.74
C ALA A 90 -34.18 14.42 -18.74
N ALA A 91 -33.34 14.43 -17.71
CA ALA A 91 -33.24 15.53 -16.76
C ALA A 91 -32.32 16.69 -17.21
N HIS A 92 -31.81 16.65 -18.45
CA HIS A 92 -30.89 17.66 -19.01
C HIS A 92 -29.63 17.91 -18.16
N MET A 93 -29.14 16.87 -17.47
CA MET A 93 -27.96 16.97 -16.62
C MET A 93 -26.64 16.76 -17.36
N LEU A 94 -26.67 16.00 -18.47
CA LEU A 94 -25.47 15.60 -19.20
C LEU A 94 -25.12 16.60 -20.30
N SER A 95 -23.82 16.85 -20.46
CA SER A 95 -23.31 17.63 -21.59
C SER A 95 -23.47 16.83 -22.89
N PRO A 96 -24.06 17.41 -23.96
CA PRO A 96 -24.18 16.75 -25.26
C PRO A 96 -22.83 16.40 -25.90
N ILE A 97 -21.75 17.10 -25.52
CA ILE A 97 -20.40 16.84 -26.02
C ILE A 97 -19.60 15.88 -25.12
N GLY A 98 -20.20 15.38 -24.04
CA GLY A 98 -19.57 14.41 -23.14
C GLY A 98 -18.36 14.97 -22.38
N ARG A 99 -18.39 16.26 -21.98
CA ARG A 99 -17.32 16.89 -21.18
C ARG A 99 -17.90 17.72 -20.04
N CYS A 100 -17.17 17.79 -18.92
CA CYS A 100 -17.41 18.80 -17.88
C CYS A 100 -16.68 20.08 -18.29
N LEU A 101 -17.41 21.03 -18.86
CA LEU A 101 -16.86 22.33 -19.27
C LEU A 101 -16.82 23.31 -18.09
N THR A 102 -16.26 22.88 -16.96
CA THR A 102 -16.26 23.62 -15.70
C THR A 102 -15.71 25.03 -15.89
N PHE A 103 -16.45 26.04 -15.40
CA PHE A 103 -16.20 27.47 -15.49
C PHE A 103 -16.25 28.08 -16.90
N ASN A 104 -16.41 27.28 -17.95
CA ASN A 104 -16.43 27.77 -19.33
C ASN A 104 -17.76 28.46 -19.65
N ALA A 105 -17.74 29.51 -20.49
CA ALA A 105 -18.93 30.19 -20.99
C ALA A 105 -19.93 29.26 -21.70
N THR A 106 -19.46 28.13 -22.21
CA THR A 106 -20.26 27.11 -22.90
C THR A 106 -20.65 25.91 -22.02
N ALA A 107 -20.48 26.02 -20.70
CA ALA A 107 -20.93 25.04 -19.71
C ALA A 107 -22.41 24.64 -19.92
N ASN A 108 -22.66 23.35 -20.17
CA ASN A 108 -23.98 22.84 -20.58
C ASN A 108 -24.33 21.46 -20.00
N GLY A 109 -23.71 21.09 -18.88
CA GLY A 109 -23.90 19.79 -18.23
C GLY A 109 -22.58 19.11 -17.89
N TYR A 110 -22.65 17.95 -17.25
CA TYR A 110 -21.47 17.16 -16.90
C TYR A 110 -21.30 15.94 -17.81
N ASN A 111 -20.07 15.43 -17.89
CA ASN A 111 -19.80 14.08 -18.38
C ASN A 111 -19.86 13.09 -17.22
N ARG A 112 -20.43 11.90 -17.42
CA ARG A 112 -20.32 10.82 -16.43
C ARG A 112 -18.91 10.24 -16.44
N GLY A 113 -18.43 9.82 -15.28
CA GLY A 113 -17.17 9.13 -15.13
C GLY A 113 -17.32 7.97 -14.15
N ASP A 114 -16.41 7.01 -14.27
CA ASP A 114 -16.34 5.87 -13.36
C ASP A 114 -15.03 5.93 -12.59
N GLY A 115 -15.03 5.45 -11.36
CA GLY A 115 -13.83 5.39 -10.55
C GLY A 115 -14.10 5.06 -9.10
N THR A 116 -13.02 4.70 -8.42
CA THR A 116 -13.01 4.49 -6.97
C THR A 116 -11.87 5.27 -6.37
N ALA A 117 -12.07 5.74 -5.14
CA ALA A 117 -11.04 6.41 -4.37
C ALA A 117 -11.32 6.20 -2.88
N ALA A 118 -10.27 6.05 -2.10
CA ALA A 118 -10.37 5.88 -0.66
C ALA A 118 -9.39 6.78 0.08
N MET A 119 -9.69 7.04 1.35
CA MET A 119 -8.82 7.72 2.29
C MET A 119 -8.87 7.06 3.66
N LEU A 120 -7.70 6.87 4.26
CA LEU A 120 -7.57 6.40 5.63
C LEU A 120 -7.38 7.61 6.56
N LEU A 121 -8.26 7.73 7.54
CA LEU A 121 -8.21 8.76 8.56
C LEU A 121 -7.74 8.15 9.87
N LYS A 122 -6.82 8.83 10.56
CA LYS A 122 -6.39 8.51 11.93
C LYS A 122 -6.42 9.78 12.75
N ALA A 123 -6.87 9.67 14.00
CA ALA A 123 -6.77 10.78 14.95
C ALA A 123 -5.36 10.83 15.58
N GLY A 124 -4.83 12.04 15.81
CA GLY A 124 -3.52 12.26 16.43
C GLY A 124 -2.41 12.63 15.43
N ALA A 125 -1.19 12.83 15.95
CA ALA A 125 -0.01 13.17 15.17
C ALA A 125 0.69 11.89 14.67
N HIS A 126 0.44 11.53 13.41
CA HIS A 126 1.12 10.42 12.71
C HIS A 126 2.09 11.00 11.68
N ASP A 127 3.08 11.76 12.15
CA ASP A 127 3.93 12.61 11.29
C ASP A 127 4.75 11.82 10.26
N ASP A 128 5.03 10.55 10.52
CA ASP A 128 5.75 9.61 9.64
C ASP A 128 4.84 8.89 8.63
N GLN A 129 3.51 8.98 8.78
CA GLN A 129 2.53 8.18 8.02
C GLN A 129 1.38 9.03 7.43
N ARG A 130 1.50 10.35 7.43
CA ARG A 130 0.44 11.28 7.02
C ARG A 130 0.80 12.03 5.74
N TYR A 131 -0.14 12.06 4.80
CA TYR A 131 -0.06 12.94 3.64
C TYR A 131 -0.50 14.38 3.94
N ALA A 132 -1.64 14.55 4.61
CA ALA A 132 -2.20 15.85 4.95
C ALA A 132 -3.02 15.78 6.24
N PHE A 133 -3.25 16.93 6.85
CA PHE A 133 -4.21 17.08 7.95
C PHE A 133 -5.60 17.34 7.40
N PHE A 134 -6.59 16.58 7.86
CA PHE A 134 -8.00 16.91 7.63
C PHE A 134 -8.44 17.96 8.67
N ARG A 135 -8.31 19.25 8.32
CA ARG A 135 -8.41 20.37 9.27
C ARG A 135 -9.82 20.72 9.68
N GLY A 136 -10.79 20.54 8.79
CA GLY A 136 -12.20 20.84 9.06
C GLY A 136 -13.09 20.29 7.96
N SER A 137 -14.33 19.97 8.31
CA SER A 137 -15.34 19.58 7.32
C SER A 137 -16.74 19.79 7.84
N GLN A 138 -17.64 20.23 6.97
CA GLN A 138 -19.04 20.40 7.29
C GLN A 138 -19.91 19.73 6.25
N MET A 139 -21.10 19.35 6.69
CA MET A 139 -22.21 18.98 5.83
C MET A 139 -23.40 19.90 6.08
N GLY A 140 -24.26 20.06 5.09
CA GLY A 140 -25.46 20.89 5.17
C GLY A 140 -26.53 20.41 4.21
N GLN A 141 -27.66 21.10 4.17
CA GLN A 141 -28.74 20.79 3.24
C GLN A 141 -29.30 22.09 2.63
N ASP A 142 -29.61 22.05 1.33
CA ASP A 142 -30.09 23.19 0.55
C ASP A 142 -31.44 23.75 1.02
N GLY A 143 -32.21 22.96 1.75
CA GLY A 143 -33.55 23.24 2.18
C GLY A 143 -34.52 23.25 0.99
N ARG A 144 -35.53 24.10 1.10
CA ARG A 144 -36.41 24.43 -0.01
C ARG A 144 -35.68 25.36 -0.98
N SER A 145 -35.52 24.93 -2.22
CA SER A 145 -35.00 25.72 -3.34
C SER A 145 -36.01 25.73 -4.50
N ALA A 146 -35.60 26.20 -5.69
CA ALA A 146 -36.49 26.32 -6.85
C ALA A 146 -37.02 24.96 -7.36
N SER A 147 -36.26 23.89 -7.14
CA SER A 147 -36.66 22.50 -7.37
C SER A 147 -35.78 21.60 -6.50
N MET A 148 -36.16 20.33 -6.30
CA MET A 148 -35.39 19.40 -5.46
C MET A 148 -33.91 19.28 -5.85
N SER A 149 -33.59 19.48 -7.14
CA SER A 149 -32.23 19.41 -7.68
C SER A 149 -31.58 20.77 -7.95
N ALA A 150 -32.29 21.88 -7.70
CA ALA A 150 -31.72 23.21 -7.86
C ALA A 150 -30.82 23.56 -6.65
N PRO A 151 -29.55 23.93 -6.86
CA PRO A 151 -28.63 24.24 -5.79
C PRO A 151 -29.03 25.52 -5.03
N ASN A 152 -28.63 25.62 -3.76
CA ASN A 152 -28.90 26.80 -2.92
C ASN A 152 -27.59 27.50 -2.49
N GLY A 153 -27.27 28.63 -3.12
CA GLY A 153 -26.05 29.41 -2.85
C GLY A 153 -25.85 29.81 -1.37
N PRO A 154 -26.85 30.39 -0.68
CA PRO A 154 -26.77 30.64 0.76
C PRO A 154 -26.50 29.40 1.62
N ALA A 155 -27.07 28.23 1.27
CA ALA A 155 -26.79 26.99 1.99
C ALA A 155 -25.35 26.50 1.76
N GLN A 156 -24.83 26.62 0.54
CA GLN A 156 -23.43 26.36 0.23
C GLN A 156 -22.49 27.30 0.99
N GLU A 157 -22.79 28.62 1.02
CA GLU A 157 -22.02 29.60 1.81
C GLU A 157 -21.95 29.18 3.28
N LYS A 158 -23.09 28.80 3.89
CA LYS A 158 -23.15 28.39 5.29
C LYS A 158 -22.33 27.13 5.56
N CYS A 159 -22.42 26.13 4.70
CA CYS A 159 -21.66 24.87 4.80
C CYS A 159 -20.15 25.14 4.74
N VAL A 160 -19.72 25.88 3.71
CA VAL A 160 -18.33 26.28 3.50
C VAL A 160 -17.79 27.09 4.68
N TRP A 161 -18.54 28.12 5.09
CA TRP A 161 -18.13 28.98 6.20
C TRP A 161 -18.00 28.20 7.52
N GLY A 162 -18.89 27.25 7.76
CA GLY A 162 -18.79 26.36 8.93
C GLY A 162 -17.48 25.57 8.93
N ALA A 163 -17.04 25.04 7.78
CA ALA A 163 -15.81 24.25 7.68
C ALA A 163 -14.57 25.13 7.91
N ILE A 164 -14.56 26.36 7.39
CA ILE A 164 -13.49 27.34 7.64
C ILE A 164 -13.40 27.68 9.12
N ARG A 165 -14.54 27.91 9.78
CA ARG A 165 -14.60 28.17 11.22
C ARG A 165 -14.11 26.98 12.04
N GLU A 166 -14.50 25.76 11.68
CA GLU A 166 -14.04 24.55 12.34
C GLU A 166 -12.53 24.36 12.18
N ALA A 167 -11.99 24.60 10.99
CA ALA A 167 -10.55 24.56 10.71
C ALA A 167 -9.75 25.64 11.43
N LYS A 168 -10.44 26.61 12.08
CA LYS A 168 -9.90 27.82 12.72
C LYS A 168 -9.05 28.63 11.74
N MET A 169 -9.58 28.78 10.53
CA MET A 169 -8.95 29.46 9.41
C MET A 169 -9.66 30.78 9.11
N THR A 170 -8.95 31.74 8.55
CA THR A 170 -9.47 32.93 7.89
C THR A 170 -9.60 32.71 6.38
N PRO A 171 -10.57 33.34 5.68
CA PRO A 171 -10.72 33.15 4.24
C PRO A 171 -9.42 33.31 3.43
N PRO A 172 -8.56 34.33 3.66
CA PRO A 172 -7.33 34.53 2.89
C PRO A 172 -6.29 33.40 3.00
N GLU A 173 -6.37 32.53 4.01
CA GLU A 173 -5.48 31.36 4.14
C GLU A 173 -5.86 30.21 3.18
N SER A 174 -7.00 30.32 2.51
CA SER A 174 -7.44 29.44 1.44
C SER A 174 -6.48 29.53 0.25
N THR A 175 -5.76 28.44 -0.05
CA THR A 175 -4.75 28.41 -1.10
C THR A 175 -5.34 27.95 -2.43
N VAL A 176 -6.02 26.80 -2.42
CA VAL A 176 -6.70 26.25 -3.61
C VAL A 176 -8.09 25.72 -3.25
N TRP A 177 -9.02 25.85 -4.19
CA TRP A 177 -10.38 25.39 -4.09
C TRP A 177 -10.69 24.39 -5.21
N GLU A 178 -10.85 23.13 -4.84
CA GLU A 178 -11.41 22.08 -5.68
C GLU A 178 -12.95 22.19 -5.62
N CYS A 179 -13.52 22.87 -6.62
CA CYS A 179 -14.96 23.06 -6.75
C CYS A 179 -15.69 21.76 -7.07
N HIS A 180 -16.96 21.72 -6.69
CA HIS A 180 -17.89 20.74 -7.20
C HIS A 180 -17.95 20.84 -8.73
N GLY A 181 -18.09 22.04 -9.30
CA GLY A 181 -17.69 22.39 -10.65
C GLY A 181 -18.13 21.40 -11.73
N THR A 182 -19.44 21.16 -11.84
CA THR A 182 -19.98 20.18 -12.80
C THR A 182 -19.96 20.68 -14.24
N GLY A 183 -19.69 21.96 -14.49
CA GLY A 183 -19.79 22.53 -15.84
C GLY A 183 -21.23 22.74 -16.25
N THR A 184 -22.10 23.07 -15.29
CA THR A 184 -23.50 23.42 -15.56
C THR A 184 -23.65 24.94 -15.63
N SER A 185 -24.50 25.42 -16.54
CA SER A 185 -24.70 26.86 -16.76
C SER A 185 -25.20 27.60 -15.52
N LEU A 186 -26.01 26.94 -14.68
CA LEU A 186 -26.57 27.48 -13.44
C LEU A 186 -25.72 27.16 -12.20
N GLY A 187 -25.20 25.94 -12.09
CA GLY A 187 -24.53 25.47 -10.88
C GLY A 187 -23.18 26.14 -10.66
N ASP A 188 -22.37 26.30 -11.71
CA ASP A 188 -21.04 26.91 -11.59
C ASP A 188 -21.13 28.37 -11.08
N PRO A 189 -22.00 29.27 -11.61
CA PRO A 189 -22.20 30.60 -11.03
C PRO A 189 -22.66 30.61 -9.57
N ILE A 190 -23.56 29.70 -9.18
CA ILE A 190 -24.05 29.62 -7.81
C ILE A 190 -22.94 29.22 -6.84
N GLU A 191 -22.15 28.21 -7.21
CA GLU A 191 -21.01 27.77 -6.41
C GLU A 191 -19.97 28.88 -6.26
N ILE A 192 -19.55 29.51 -7.36
CA ILE A 192 -18.56 30.60 -7.32
C ILE A 192 -19.09 31.79 -6.52
N GLY A 193 -20.38 32.12 -6.65
CA GLY A 193 -21.01 33.16 -5.83
C GLY A 193 -20.96 32.85 -4.33
N ALA A 194 -21.18 31.59 -3.94
CA ALA A 194 -21.06 31.16 -2.54
C ALA A 194 -19.62 31.24 -2.01
N VAL A 195 -18.64 30.77 -2.80
CA VAL A 195 -17.21 30.89 -2.48
C VAL A 195 -16.82 32.35 -2.33
N ARG A 196 -17.21 33.20 -3.28
CA ARG A 196 -16.95 34.65 -3.26
C ARG A 196 -17.44 35.29 -1.97
N LYS A 197 -18.69 35.07 -1.58
CA LYS A 197 -19.28 35.66 -0.35
C LYS A 197 -18.52 35.30 0.92
N VAL A 198 -17.82 34.17 0.93
CA VAL A 198 -16.92 33.77 2.02
C VAL A 198 -15.57 34.47 1.89
N GLN A 199 -14.99 34.49 0.70
CA GLN A 199 -13.65 35.02 0.46
C GLN A 199 -13.55 36.54 0.62
N ILE A 200 -14.58 37.29 0.24
CA ILE A 200 -14.58 38.76 0.36
C ILE A 200 -14.77 39.26 1.79
N LYS A 201 -15.02 38.38 2.77
CA LYS A 201 -15.16 38.79 4.18
C LYS A 201 -13.86 39.39 4.74
N MET A 202 -12.71 39.10 4.12
CA MET A 202 -11.41 39.68 4.48
C MET A 202 -10.58 39.92 3.22
N PRO A 203 -9.77 40.98 3.16
CA PRO A 203 -8.86 41.20 2.04
C PRO A 203 -7.81 40.09 1.98
N ARG A 204 -7.42 39.72 0.76
CA ARG A 204 -6.35 38.74 0.50
C ARG A 204 -5.23 39.39 -0.32
N LEU A 205 -4.01 38.90 -0.12
CA LEU A 205 -2.81 39.38 -0.81
C LEU A 205 -2.48 38.57 -2.06
N GLU A 206 -2.96 37.34 -2.12
CA GLU A 206 -2.66 36.39 -3.20
C GLU A 206 -3.97 35.85 -3.73
N PRO A 207 -4.15 35.66 -5.04
CA PRO A 207 -5.39 35.14 -5.60
C PRO A 207 -5.73 33.73 -5.08
N LEU A 208 -7.02 33.43 -4.97
CA LEU A 208 -7.50 32.07 -4.71
C LEU A 208 -7.35 31.23 -5.99
N MET A 209 -6.65 30.10 -5.93
CA MET A 209 -6.62 29.17 -7.06
C MET A 209 -7.92 28.36 -7.10
N MET A 210 -8.66 28.43 -8.20
CA MET A 210 -9.90 27.68 -8.44
C MET A 210 -9.61 26.52 -9.39
N ALA A 211 -10.09 25.32 -9.06
CA ALA A 211 -9.88 24.13 -9.86
C ALA A 211 -11.08 23.15 -9.80
N SER A 212 -11.15 22.22 -10.76
CA SER A 212 -12.03 21.05 -10.63
C SER A 212 -11.51 19.83 -11.42
N SER A 213 -11.41 18.70 -10.73
CA SER A 213 -11.04 17.38 -11.27
C SER A 213 -12.06 16.82 -12.25
N LYS A 214 -13.32 17.30 -12.21
CA LYS A 214 -14.37 16.81 -13.11
C LYS A 214 -14.08 17.12 -14.57
N SER A 215 -13.34 18.19 -14.84
CA SER A 215 -12.84 18.48 -16.19
C SER A 215 -11.95 17.36 -16.75
N ASN A 216 -11.18 16.67 -15.89
CA ASN A 216 -10.23 15.63 -16.30
C ASN A 216 -10.86 14.23 -16.37
N CYS A 217 -11.67 13.87 -15.37
CA CYS A 217 -12.16 12.49 -15.19
C CYS A 217 -13.68 12.34 -15.31
N GLY A 218 -14.40 13.43 -15.59
CA GLY A 218 -15.86 13.44 -15.55
C GLY A 218 -16.39 13.46 -14.12
N HIS A 219 -17.70 13.27 -13.98
CA HIS A 219 -18.38 13.23 -12.71
C HIS A 219 -18.51 11.79 -12.21
N LEU A 220 -17.65 11.41 -11.27
CA LEU A 220 -17.57 10.05 -10.70
C LEU A 220 -18.68 9.71 -9.67
N GLU A 221 -19.83 10.39 -9.74
CA GLU A 221 -20.96 10.24 -8.80
C GLU A 221 -20.55 10.10 -7.32
N GLY A 222 -20.81 8.96 -6.68
CA GLY A 222 -20.47 8.68 -5.28
C GLY A 222 -18.97 8.78 -4.97
N SER A 223 -18.10 8.59 -5.97
CA SER A 223 -16.64 8.75 -5.86
C SER A 223 -16.13 10.14 -6.26
N ALA A 224 -16.99 11.06 -6.70
CA ALA A 224 -16.56 12.38 -7.18
C ALA A 224 -15.85 13.19 -6.08
N ALA A 225 -16.37 13.15 -4.86
CA ALA A 225 -15.75 13.89 -3.77
C ALA A 225 -14.48 13.20 -3.24
N ALA A 226 -14.43 11.86 -3.21
CA ALA A 226 -13.21 11.12 -2.88
C ALA A 226 -12.06 11.45 -3.83
N MET A 227 -12.32 11.53 -5.14
CA MET A 227 -11.34 11.97 -6.13
C MET A 227 -10.87 13.42 -5.86
N GLY A 228 -11.81 14.34 -5.63
CA GLY A 228 -11.48 15.74 -5.31
C GLY A 228 -10.68 15.89 -4.02
N MET A 229 -11.02 15.14 -2.96
CA MET A 229 -10.26 15.12 -1.71
C MET A 229 -8.84 14.58 -1.91
N ASN A 230 -8.69 13.48 -2.66
CA ASN A 230 -7.36 12.93 -2.98
C ASN A 230 -6.53 13.92 -3.81
N LYS A 231 -7.15 14.60 -4.78
CA LYS A 231 -6.51 15.70 -5.51
C LYS A 231 -6.06 16.82 -4.56
N CYS A 232 -6.90 17.26 -3.61
CA CYS A 232 -6.51 18.24 -2.60
C CYS A 232 -5.30 17.81 -1.77
N ILE A 233 -5.27 16.55 -1.32
CA ILE A 233 -4.13 15.97 -0.61
C ILE A 233 -2.87 16.04 -1.48
N LEU A 234 -2.97 15.63 -2.75
CA LEU A 234 -1.85 15.70 -3.70
C LEU A 234 -1.38 17.14 -3.95
N MET A 235 -2.30 18.10 -4.09
CA MET A 235 -1.97 19.51 -4.31
C MET A 235 -1.24 20.12 -3.09
N VAL A 236 -1.62 19.79 -1.85
CA VAL A 236 -0.89 20.29 -0.66
C VAL A 236 0.49 19.65 -0.49
N ILE A 237 0.66 18.34 -0.74
CA ILE A 237 1.98 17.70 -0.60
C ILE A 237 2.96 18.12 -1.69
N LYS A 238 2.45 18.45 -2.89
CA LYS A 238 3.25 18.98 -4.00
C LYS A 238 3.38 20.50 -3.95
N CYS A 239 2.53 21.19 -3.18
CA CYS A 239 2.42 22.65 -3.14
C CYS A 239 2.19 23.26 -4.53
N VAL A 240 1.29 22.65 -5.31
CA VAL A 240 0.95 23.04 -6.68
C VAL A 240 -0.54 22.78 -6.91
N SER A 241 -1.24 23.76 -7.50
CA SER A 241 -2.59 23.57 -8.03
C SER A 241 -2.54 22.84 -9.37
N ALA A 242 -3.41 21.87 -9.56
CA ALA A 242 -3.53 21.13 -10.82
C ALA A 242 -4.51 21.82 -11.80
N PRO A 243 -4.24 21.77 -13.10
CA PRO A 243 -5.01 22.47 -14.12
C PRO A 243 -6.45 21.93 -14.27
N THR A 244 -7.38 22.85 -14.50
CA THR A 244 -8.74 22.59 -15.00
C THR A 244 -8.72 22.67 -16.51
N ILE A 245 -9.09 21.57 -17.17
CA ILE A 245 -9.06 21.48 -18.63
C ILE A 245 -10.40 21.91 -19.24
N HIS A 246 -10.41 22.16 -20.55
CA HIS A 246 -11.56 22.64 -21.33
C HIS A 246 -12.03 24.06 -21.03
N LEU A 247 -11.32 24.81 -20.18
CA LEU A 247 -11.57 26.23 -19.96
C LEU A 247 -10.86 27.08 -21.03
N LYS A 248 -11.64 27.63 -21.97
CA LYS A 248 -11.15 28.54 -23.02
C LYS A 248 -11.60 29.99 -22.79
N THR A 249 -12.87 30.14 -22.40
CA THR A 249 -13.49 31.44 -22.14
C THR A 249 -14.25 31.31 -20.84
N LEU A 250 -13.96 32.15 -19.85
CA LEU A 250 -14.65 32.15 -18.57
C LEU A 250 -16.13 32.50 -18.74
N ASN A 251 -16.99 31.83 -17.98
CA ASN A 251 -18.40 32.13 -17.94
C ASN A 251 -18.62 33.54 -17.33
N PRO A 252 -19.27 34.47 -18.06
CA PRO A 252 -19.47 35.84 -17.59
C PRO A 252 -20.34 35.91 -16.32
N HIS A 253 -21.16 34.90 -16.05
CA HIS A 253 -22.02 34.83 -14.86
C HIS A 253 -21.28 34.43 -13.58
N LEU A 254 -20.01 34.02 -13.65
CA LEU A 254 -19.22 33.71 -12.45
C LEU A 254 -18.90 34.97 -11.63
N ASP A 255 -18.98 36.15 -12.26
CA ASP A 255 -18.64 37.44 -11.63
C ASP A 255 -17.28 37.35 -10.92
N HIS A 256 -16.31 36.82 -11.67
CA HIS A 256 -14.96 36.50 -11.19
C HIS A 256 -14.15 37.75 -10.84
N ALA A 257 -14.47 38.90 -11.45
CA ALA A 257 -13.81 40.17 -11.14
C ALA A 257 -14.16 40.71 -9.74
N ALA A 258 -15.22 40.17 -9.10
CA ALA A 258 -15.68 40.62 -7.78
C ALA A 258 -14.91 40.00 -6.59
N PHE A 259 -13.92 39.14 -6.83
CA PHE A 259 -12.96 38.69 -5.83
C PHE A 259 -11.65 38.22 -6.45
N ASP A 260 -10.56 38.30 -5.69
CA ASP A 260 -9.23 37.94 -6.17
C ASP A 260 -9.07 36.41 -6.28
N ALA A 261 -9.30 35.88 -7.48
CA ALA A 261 -9.23 34.46 -7.80
C ALA A 261 -8.70 34.20 -9.22
N VAL A 262 -7.96 33.10 -9.37
CA VAL A 262 -7.42 32.60 -10.64
C VAL A 262 -8.01 31.23 -10.93
N PHE A 263 -8.67 31.10 -12.08
CA PHE A 263 -9.19 29.83 -12.58
C PHE A 263 -8.08 29.09 -13.30
N THR A 264 -7.57 28.03 -12.67
CA THR A 264 -6.31 27.40 -13.07
C THR A 264 -6.47 26.59 -14.36
N THR A 265 -5.83 27.03 -15.45
CA THR A 265 -5.71 26.28 -16.72
C THR A 265 -4.38 25.55 -16.86
N ASP A 266 -3.39 25.97 -16.07
CA ASP A 266 -2.05 25.40 -15.98
C ASP A 266 -1.69 25.06 -14.53
N ALA A 267 -0.63 24.27 -14.34
CA ALA A 267 -0.14 23.97 -13.01
C ALA A 267 0.44 25.25 -12.36
N GLY A 268 -0.12 25.65 -11.22
CA GLY A 268 0.27 26.87 -10.50
C GLY A 268 0.93 26.56 -9.16
N PRO A 269 2.19 26.98 -8.90
CA PRO A 269 2.82 26.74 -7.60
C PRO A 269 2.13 27.54 -6.50
N TYR A 270 2.06 26.95 -5.30
CA TYR A 270 1.67 27.70 -4.11
C TYR A 270 2.75 28.73 -3.78
N LYS A 271 2.34 29.88 -3.23
CA LYS A 271 3.28 30.91 -2.74
C LYS A 271 4.27 30.35 -1.71
N TYR A 272 3.78 29.52 -0.80
CA TYR A 272 4.57 28.89 0.24
C TYR A 272 4.63 27.38 0.01
N LYS A 273 5.65 26.73 0.57
CA LYS A 273 5.75 25.26 0.62
C LYS A 273 4.80 24.62 1.65
N GLN A 274 3.62 25.21 1.80
CA GLN A 274 2.51 24.75 2.62
C GLN A 274 1.24 25.46 2.16
N GLY A 275 0.07 24.89 2.46
CA GLY A 275 -1.18 25.55 2.13
C GLY A 275 -2.42 24.77 2.52
N HIS A 276 -3.57 25.42 2.36
CA HIS A 276 -4.89 24.82 2.56
C HIS A 276 -5.54 24.53 1.21
N ALA A 277 -5.87 23.26 0.96
CA ALA A 277 -6.69 22.85 -0.16
C ALA A 277 -8.10 22.52 0.33
N GLN A 278 -9.09 23.12 -0.31
CA GLN A 278 -10.49 22.95 0.04
C GLN A 278 -11.21 22.18 -1.05
N VAL A 279 -12.21 21.40 -0.69
CA VAL A 279 -13.04 20.67 -1.66
C VAL A 279 -14.51 20.80 -1.31
N SER A 280 -15.30 21.16 -2.31
CA SER A 280 -16.76 21.20 -2.26
C SER A 280 -17.35 20.00 -2.99
N SER A 281 -18.39 19.39 -2.43
CA SER A 281 -19.25 18.47 -3.19
C SER A 281 -20.71 18.62 -2.79
N PHE A 282 -21.58 18.81 -3.78
CA PHE A 282 -22.99 19.10 -3.58
C PHE A 282 -23.81 17.99 -4.22
N GLY A 283 -24.63 17.30 -3.41
CA GLY A 283 -25.49 16.23 -3.88
C GLY A 283 -26.71 16.77 -4.61
N VAL A 284 -27.19 16.06 -5.63
CA VAL A 284 -28.40 16.45 -6.37
C VAL A 284 -29.66 16.51 -5.50
N GLY A 285 -29.68 15.82 -4.35
CA GLY A 285 -30.75 15.95 -3.35
C GLY A 285 -30.60 17.13 -2.38
N GLY A 286 -29.59 17.99 -2.60
CA GLY A 286 -29.32 19.18 -1.80
C GLY A 286 -28.44 18.96 -0.59
N THR A 287 -27.97 17.74 -0.30
CA THR A 287 -26.99 17.51 0.77
C THR A 287 -25.61 17.98 0.34
N ASN A 288 -25.13 19.03 1.01
CA ASN A 288 -23.86 19.68 0.74
C ASN A 288 -22.76 19.12 1.63
N GLY A 289 -21.53 19.11 1.11
CA GLY A 289 -20.33 18.78 1.84
C GLY A 289 -19.18 19.72 1.49
N HIS A 290 -18.40 20.11 2.48
CA HIS A 290 -17.16 20.86 2.30
C HIS A 290 -16.06 20.35 3.25
N ALA A 291 -14.83 20.23 2.75
CA ALA A 291 -13.70 19.70 3.49
C ALA A 291 -12.43 20.50 3.23
N ILE A 292 -11.58 20.60 4.25
CA ILE A 292 -10.36 21.42 4.24
C ILE A 292 -9.17 20.55 4.64
N PHE A 293 -8.17 20.50 3.78
CA PHE A 293 -6.90 19.81 4.00
C PHE A 293 -5.77 20.82 4.14
N TRP A 294 -4.83 20.54 5.05
CA TRP A 294 -3.59 21.30 5.17
C TRP A 294 -2.39 20.38 5.05
N GLY A 295 -1.35 20.83 4.38
CA GLY A 295 -0.09 20.10 4.27
C GLY A 295 1.08 21.02 4.03
N LYS A 296 2.28 20.46 4.23
CA LYS A 296 3.56 21.09 3.93
C LYS A 296 4.30 20.22 2.91
N GLY A 297 4.83 20.86 1.88
CA GLY A 297 5.61 20.22 0.84
C GLY A 297 7.12 20.49 0.98
N PRO A 298 7.98 19.67 0.35
CA PRO A 298 7.63 18.34 -0.15
C PRO A 298 7.37 17.40 1.03
N ALA A 299 6.24 16.68 1.02
CA ALA A 299 6.03 15.59 1.96
C ALA A 299 6.88 14.39 1.53
N PRO A 300 7.43 13.61 2.47
CA PRO A 300 8.11 12.36 2.13
C PRO A 300 7.14 11.43 1.38
N VAL A 301 7.64 10.76 0.34
CA VAL A 301 6.89 9.69 -0.31
C VAL A 301 6.83 8.53 0.68
N LEU A 302 5.63 8.11 1.07
CA LEU A 302 5.47 6.96 1.96
C LEU A 302 5.92 5.69 1.22
N ASP A 303 6.93 5.03 1.75
CA ASP A 303 7.30 3.68 1.32
C ASP A 303 6.34 2.68 1.97
N PHE A 304 5.21 2.45 1.31
CA PHE A 304 4.19 1.53 1.80
C PHE A 304 4.71 0.10 1.99
N LYS A 305 5.71 -0.33 1.19
CA LYS A 305 6.33 -1.65 1.35
C LYS A 305 7.11 -1.70 2.65
N ARG A 306 7.95 -0.70 2.92
CA ARG A 306 8.66 -0.61 4.20
C ARG A 306 7.70 -0.49 5.39
N ILE A 307 6.66 0.33 5.29
CA ILE A 307 5.65 0.48 6.35
C ILE A 307 4.92 -0.84 6.61
N LEU A 308 4.56 -1.58 5.55
CA LEU A 308 3.93 -2.90 5.68
C LEU A 308 4.88 -3.88 6.36
N LEU A 309 6.13 -3.97 5.90
CA LEU A 309 7.15 -4.84 6.51
C LEU A 309 7.40 -4.50 7.98
N ASP A 310 7.50 -3.21 8.32
CA ASP A 310 7.68 -2.77 9.71
C ASP A 310 6.45 -3.06 10.57
N LYS A 311 5.24 -2.97 10.01
CA LYS A 311 4.00 -3.37 10.70
C LYS A 311 3.95 -4.88 10.91
N MET A 312 4.30 -5.68 9.90
CA MET A 312 4.35 -7.13 10.02
C MET A 312 5.36 -7.60 11.07
N ARG A 313 6.55 -6.98 11.12
CA ARG A 313 7.55 -7.25 12.16
C ARG A 313 7.05 -6.99 13.58
N LYS A 314 6.15 -6.01 13.75
CA LYS A 314 5.58 -5.60 15.05
C LYS A 314 4.24 -6.25 15.35
N ALA A 315 3.61 -6.88 14.35
CA ALA A 315 2.29 -7.47 14.51
C ALA A 315 2.44 -8.72 15.39
N PRO A 316 1.64 -8.84 16.47
CA PRO A 316 1.60 -10.09 17.21
C PRO A 316 1.09 -11.20 16.29
N THR A 317 1.66 -12.39 16.39
CA THR A 317 1.16 -13.56 15.67
C THR A 317 -0.26 -13.84 16.12
N ARG A 318 -1.19 -13.76 15.18
CA ARG A 318 -2.61 -13.99 15.44
C ARG A 318 -2.93 -15.45 15.14
N ILE A 319 -3.61 -16.07 16.10
CA ILE A 319 -4.31 -17.34 15.92
C ILE A 319 -5.77 -16.98 15.69
N VAL A 320 -6.32 -17.39 14.56
CA VAL A 320 -7.76 -17.36 14.32
C VAL A 320 -8.26 -18.77 14.57
N ALA A 321 -8.83 -18.99 15.75
CA ALA A 321 -9.47 -20.26 16.06
C ALA A 321 -10.75 -20.39 15.24
N ASP A 322 -10.81 -21.41 14.38
CA ASP A 322 -12.03 -21.85 13.72
C ASP A 322 -12.43 -23.21 14.29
N GLY A 323 -13.42 -23.21 15.20
CA GLY A 323 -13.84 -24.40 15.94
C GLY A 323 -12.83 -24.89 16.98
N ASP A 324 -13.04 -26.11 17.47
CA ASP A 324 -12.29 -26.71 18.59
C ASP A 324 -11.05 -27.49 18.15
N ASP A 325 -10.83 -27.67 16.84
CA ASP A 325 -9.69 -28.40 16.27
C ASP A 325 -8.55 -27.41 15.94
N PRO A 326 -7.42 -27.43 16.67
CA PRO A 326 -6.31 -26.53 16.43
C PRO A 326 -5.67 -26.66 15.04
N SER A 327 -5.88 -27.78 14.34
CA SER A 327 -5.38 -27.97 12.97
C SER A 327 -6.15 -27.15 11.92
N GLN A 328 -7.37 -26.69 12.26
CA GLN A 328 -8.19 -25.81 11.43
C GLN A 328 -7.89 -24.32 11.69
N TRP A 329 -7.06 -24.01 12.69
CA TRP A 329 -6.81 -22.63 13.08
C TRP A 329 -5.84 -21.94 12.11
N GLU A 330 -6.15 -20.71 11.71
CA GLU A 330 -5.22 -19.92 10.89
C GLU A 330 -4.15 -19.29 11.78
N TYR A 331 -2.88 -19.48 11.44
CA TYR A 331 -1.73 -18.86 12.11
C TYR A 331 -0.97 -17.94 11.17
N SER A 332 -0.68 -16.74 11.66
CA SER A 332 0.01 -15.68 10.90
C SER A 332 1.49 -15.51 11.26
N GLY A 333 2.06 -16.46 12.01
CA GLY A 333 3.47 -16.45 12.44
C GLY A 333 4.33 -17.52 11.76
N PRO A 334 5.53 -17.82 12.30
CA PRO A 334 6.37 -18.95 11.88
C PRO A 334 5.66 -20.31 12.09
N SER A 335 6.33 -21.44 12.02
CA SER A 335 5.63 -22.72 12.30
C SER A 335 5.16 -22.78 13.77
N PHE A 336 4.11 -23.57 14.05
CA PHE A 336 3.53 -23.72 15.40
C PHE A 336 4.51 -24.25 16.46
N ASP A 337 5.61 -24.87 16.05
CA ASP A 337 6.69 -25.41 16.88
C ASP A 337 7.85 -24.43 17.10
N ALA A 338 7.75 -23.18 16.65
CA ALA A 338 8.78 -22.16 16.83
C ALA A 338 9.02 -21.83 18.32
N SER A 339 10.30 -21.77 18.73
CA SER A 339 10.70 -21.38 20.10
C SER A 339 10.90 -19.86 20.22
N PRO A 340 10.64 -19.23 21.39
CA PRO A 340 10.84 -17.79 21.60
C PRO A 340 12.25 -17.26 21.31
N ASP A 341 13.28 -18.11 21.38
CA ASP A 341 14.67 -17.73 21.17
C ASP A 341 15.11 -17.81 19.69
N GLU A 342 14.22 -18.27 18.80
CA GLU A 342 14.51 -18.48 17.40
C GLU A 342 14.28 -17.22 16.58
N GLN A 343 15.29 -16.83 15.79
CA GLN A 343 15.17 -15.70 14.88
C GLN A 343 14.65 -16.16 13.52
N TYR A 344 13.70 -15.42 12.97
CA TYR A 344 13.15 -15.68 11.64
C TYR A 344 13.29 -14.44 10.75
N ARG A 345 13.62 -14.67 9.49
CA ARG A 345 13.58 -13.70 8.41
C ARG A 345 12.22 -13.80 7.73
N VAL A 346 11.50 -12.69 7.67
CA VAL A 346 10.27 -12.60 6.87
C VAL A 346 10.65 -12.32 5.42
N VAL A 347 10.28 -13.24 4.53
CA VAL A 347 10.51 -13.12 3.09
C VAL A 347 9.20 -12.73 2.43
N TYR A 348 9.26 -11.70 1.58
CA TYR A 348 8.17 -11.24 0.74
C TYR A 348 8.57 -11.43 -0.71
N VAL A 349 7.84 -12.30 -1.41
CA VAL A 349 8.04 -12.55 -2.84
C VAL A 349 6.80 -12.07 -3.57
N LYS A 350 7.02 -11.20 -4.55
CA LYS A 350 6.00 -10.85 -5.54
C LYS A 350 6.35 -11.55 -6.83
N ASP A 351 5.48 -12.45 -7.27
CA ASP A 351 5.63 -13.11 -8.55
C ASP A 351 5.56 -12.04 -9.67
N PRO A 352 6.59 -11.92 -10.53
CA PRO A 352 6.64 -10.88 -11.54
C PRO A 352 5.68 -11.10 -12.71
N LEU A 353 5.13 -12.30 -12.88
CA LEU A 353 4.23 -12.69 -13.96
C LEU A 353 2.76 -12.67 -13.50
N THR A 354 2.45 -13.25 -12.35
CA THR A 354 1.09 -13.32 -11.82
C THR A 354 0.73 -12.12 -10.94
N GLY A 355 1.74 -11.43 -10.40
CA GLY A 355 1.56 -10.37 -9.42
C GLY A 355 1.19 -10.88 -8.03
N GLU A 356 1.18 -12.20 -7.83
CA GLU A 356 0.85 -12.84 -6.56
C GLU A 356 1.90 -12.49 -5.49
N GLU A 357 1.41 -12.17 -4.29
CA GLU A 357 2.24 -11.70 -3.19
C GLU A 357 2.22 -12.76 -2.08
N THR A 358 3.37 -13.38 -1.82
CA THR A 358 3.53 -14.42 -0.81
C THR A 358 4.46 -13.96 0.31
N PHE A 359 4.14 -14.40 1.53
CA PHE A 359 4.91 -14.15 2.73
C PHE A 359 5.33 -15.48 3.34
N THR A 360 6.61 -15.67 3.61
CA THR A 360 7.15 -16.86 4.26
C THR A 360 8.08 -16.47 5.41
N TYR A 361 8.20 -17.36 6.40
CA TYR A 361 9.12 -17.22 7.52
C TYR A 361 10.28 -18.20 7.34
N GLU A 362 11.49 -17.69 7.16
CA GLU A 362 12.70 -18.50 7.07
C GLU A 362 13.47 -18.42 8.39
N LYS A 363 13.76 -19.57 9.01
CA LYS A 363 14.55 -19.61 10.25
C LYS A 363 15.98 -19.11 9.97
N VAL A 364 16.43 -18.12 10.72
CA VAL A 364 17.81 -17.63 10.67
C VAL A 364 18.67 -18.61 11.45
N LEU A 365 19.39 -19.46 10.73
CA LEU A 365 20.44 -20.28 11.33
C LEU A 365 21.51 -19.34 11.87
N ARG A 366 21.87 -19.49 13.16
CA ARG A 366 23.01 -18.79 13.76
C ARG A 366 24.23 -19.05 12.87
N GLU A 367 24.93 -17.99 12.43
CA GLU A 367 26.22 -18.15 11.77
C GLU A 367 27.13 -18.92 12.73
N ALA A 368 27.64 -20.07 12.26
CA ALA A 368 28.63 -20.84 13.01
C ALA A 368 29.87 -19.98 13.23
N GLU A 369 30.54 -20.16 14.37
CA GLU A 369 31.81 -19.49 14.65
C GLU A 369 32.79 -19.70 13.47
N PRO A 370 33.54 -18.67 13.06
CA PRO A 370 34.48 -18.79 11.96
C PRO A 370 35.53 -19.86 12.29
N ILE A 371 35.78 -20.75 11.34
CA ILE A 371 36.84 -21.77 11.45
C ILE A 371 38.17 -21.10 11.16
N GLU A 372 39.12 -21.21 12.08
CA GLU A 372 40.45 -20.58 12.00
C GLU A 372 41.45 -21.44 11.21
N PHE A 373 41.33 -22.77 11.26
CA PHE A 373 42.17 -23.68 10.51
C PHE A 373 41.47 -25.01 10.19
N TYR A 374 42.05 -25.78 9.25
CA TYR A 374 41.53 -27.08 8.86
C TYR A 374 42.53 -28.20 9.13
N CYS A 375 42.02 -29.37 9.49
CA CYS A 375 42.78 -30.60 9.65
C CYS A 375 42.25 -31.69 8.73
N THR A 376 43.10 -32.58 8.23
CA THR A 376 42.63 -33.87 7.69
C THR A 376 42.54 -34.91 8.81
N THR A 377 41.56 -35.79 8.69
CA THR A 377 41.40 -36.96 9.56
C THR A 377 40.97 -38.15 8.71
N GLY A 378 41.63 -39.30 8.88
CA GLY A 378 41.41 -40.44 8.00
C GLY A 378 42.28 -41.65 8.28
N SER A 379 42.23 -42.60 7.36
CA SER A 379 43.02 -43.84 7.40
C SER A 379 44.54 -43.63 7.48
N HIS A 380 45.07 -42.49 7.00
CA HIS A 380 46.51 -42.17 7.06
C HIS A 380 47.00 -41.79 8.45
N ASN A 381 46.10 -41.44 9.37
CA ASN A 381 46.45 -40.99 10.72
C ASN A 381 45.59 -41.65 11.81
N ASP A 382 45.05 -42.85 11.53
CA ASP A 382 44.16 -43.59 12.43
C ASP A 382 42.94 -42.77 12.92
N TRP A 383 42.40 -41.91 12.05
CA TRP A 383 41.36 -40.92 12.36
C TRP A 383 41.76 -39.91 13.46
N GLY A 384 43.06 -39.64 13.58
CA GLY A 384 43.61 -38.50 14.32
C GLY A 384 43.43 -37.18 13.57
N GLU A 385 44.08 -36.13 14.05
CA GLU A 385 44.06 -34.80 13.43
C GLU A 385 45.44 -34.43 12.91
N ASP A 386 45.54 -34.11 11.61
CA ASP A 386 46.72 -33.49 11.06
C ASP A 386 46.37 -32.15 10.44
N ARG A 387 47.07 -31.11 10.88
CA ARG A 387 46.80 -29.75 10.45
C ARG A 387 47.22 -29.55 8.99
N MET A 388 46.32 -28.99 8.18
CA MET A 388 46.62 -28.57 6.82
C MET A 388 47.43 -27.26 6.83
N MET A 389 48.36 -27.14 5.89
CA MET A 389 49.11 -25.92 5.63
C MET A 389 48.28 -24.94 4.80
N GLU A 390 48.47 -23.64 5.01
CA GLU A 390 47.89 -22.60 4.14
C GLU A 390 48.66 -22.55 2.80
N GLY A 391 47.92 -22.52 1.70
CA GLY A 391 48.45 -22.37 0.35
C GLY A 391 48.63 -20.91 -0.07
N ASP A 392 49.17 -20.70 -1.26
CA ASP A 392 49.49 -19.37 -1.81
C ASP A 392 48.25 -18.52 -2.17
N VAL A 393 47.06 -19.11 -2.15
CA VAL A 393 45.78 -18.44 -2.45
C VAL A 393 44.96 -18.35 -1.15
N PRO A 394 44.43 -17.17 -0.78
CA PRO A 394 43.58 -17.03 0.40
C PRO A 394 42.42 -18.03 0.40
N GLY A 395 42.28 -18.78 1.49
CA GLY A 395 41.28 -19.84 1.65
C GLY A 395 41.67 -21.20 1.07
N LEU A 396 42.86 -21.35 0.49
CA LEU A 396 43.40 -22.65 0.09
C LEU A 396 44.19 -23.28 1.23
N PHE A 397 43.88 -24.52 1.56
CA PHE A 397 44.60 -25.33 2.54
C PHE A 397 45.05 -26.62 1.88
N TYR A 398 46.22 -27.14 2.22
CA TYR A 398 46.70 -28.39 1.65
C TYR A 398 47.47 -29.24 2.65
N GLN A 399 47.52 -30.54 2.38
CA GLN A 399 48.35 -31.48 3.10
C GLN A 399 48.85 -32.56 2.16
N GLU A 400 50.10 -32.97 2.34
CA GLU A 400 50.69 -34.11 1.66
C GLU A 400 50.66 -35.31 2.61
N VAL A 401 50.11 -36.42 2.12
CA VAL A 401 49.93 -37.66 2.88
C VAL A 401 50.43 -38.83 2.04
N ASP A 402 51.10 -39.78 2.68
CA ASP A 402 51.52 -41.02 2.03
C ASP A 402 50.34 -42.00 1.95
N MET A 403 50.18 -42.66 0.81
CA MET A 403 49.13 -43.65 0.61
C MET A 403 49.34 -44.83 1.58
N PRO A 404 48.32 -45.24 2.37
CA PRO A 404 48.44 -46.37 3.29
C PRO A 404 48.77 -47.69 2.58
N ASP A 405 49.27 -48.68 3.33
CA ASP A 405 49.61 -50.02 2.83
C ASP A 405 48.43 -50.74 2.13
N SER A 406 47.19 -50.35 2.44
CA SER A 406 45.97 -50.83 1.79
C SER A 406 45.83 -50.38 0.33
N GLY A 407 46.53 -49.32 -0.10
CA GLY A 407 46.32 -48.64 -1.38
C GLY A 407 45.03 -47.81 -1.44
N GLU A 408 44.33 -47.66 -0.30
CA GLU A 408 43.09 -46.91 -0.16
C GLU A 408 43.21 -45.89 0.98
N LEU A 409 43.04 -44.62 0.65
CA LEU A 409 43.02 -43.50 1.57
C LEU A 409 41.59 -42.99 1.72
N GLU A 410 41.01 -43.24 2.88
CA GLU A 410 39.78 -42.58 3.34
C GLU A 410 40.10 -41.38 4.20
N PHE A 411 39.49 -40.22 3.92
CA PHE A 411 39.67 -39.02 4.73
C PHE A 411 38.47 -38.06 4.72
N ARG A 412 38.44 -37.15 5.69
CA ARG A 412 37.55 -35.97 5.75
C ARG A 412 38.30 -34.79 6.35
N ILE A 413 37.64 -33.62 6.38
CA ILE A 413 38.20 -32.39 6.93
C ILE A 413 37.53 -32.06 8.27
N LEU A 414 38.29 -31.58 9.24
CA LEU A 414 37.77 -31.01 10.49
C LEU A 414 38.06 -29.50 10.53
N GLY A 415 37.08 -28.70 10.94
CA GLY A 415 37.33 -27.31 11.31
C GLY A 415 37.89 -27.20 12.72
N ASP A 416 38.94 -26.42 12.92
CA ASP A 416 39.62 -26.19 14.20
C ASP A 416 40.10 -27.48 14.92
N GLY A 417 40.25 -28.59 14.19
CA GLY A 417 40.52 -29.90 14.77
C GLY A 417 39.34 -30.52 15.54
N ASP A 418 38.17 -29.88 15.53
CA ASP A 418 37.00 -30.32 16.30
C ASP A 418 36.20 -31.40 15.54
N PRO A 419 36.04 -32.61 16.10
CA PRO A 419 35.21 -33.67 15.51
C PRO A 419 33.74 -33.26 15.31
N ASP A 420 33.24 -32.29 16.10
CA ASP A 420 31.89 -31.76 15.96
C ASP A 420 31.76 -30.78 14.77
N LYS A 421 32.89 -30.38 14.17
CA LYS A 421 32.98 -29.51 12.98
C LYS A 421 33.44 -30.28 11.74
N ALA A 422 33.01 -31.54 11.59
CA ALA A 422 33.39 -32.36 10.44
C ALA A 422 32.78 -31.85 9.11
N ILE A 423 33.61 -31.85 8.06
CA ILE A 423 33.30 -31.46 6.69
C ILE A 423 33.69 -32.61 5.77
N ALA A 424 32.73 -33.13 5.01
CA ALA A 424 32.88 -34.34 4.22
C ALA A 424 31.93 -34.33 3.01
N PRO A 425 32.00 -35.30 2.09
CA PRO A 425 31.04 -35.41 1.00
C PRO A 425 29.67 -35.89 1.53
N GLU A 426 28.58 -35.59 0.84
CA GLU A 426 27.24 -36.08 1.23
C GLU A 426 27.16 -37.62 1.29
N THR A 427 27.87 -38.29 0.38
CA THR A 427 28.03 -39.75 0.37
C THR A 427 29.51 -40.11 0.27
N SER A 428 29.95 -41.20 0.92
CA SER A 428 31.36 -41.62 0.80
C SER A 428 31.70 -41.95 -0.66
N THR A 429 32.74 -41.31 -1.20
CA THR A 429 32.93 -41.26 -2.65
C THR A 429 34.36 -40.92 -3.06
N SER A 430 34.75 -41.36 -4.27
CA SER A 430 35.97 -40.92 -4.95
C SER A 430 35.73 -39.75 -5.92
N ARG A 431 34.52 -39.16 -5.93
CA ARG A 431 34.16 -38.04 -6.80
C ARG A 431 34.50 -36.69 -6.15
N LYS A 432 35.36 -35.92 -6.79
CA LYS A 432 35.74 -34.55 -6.37
C LYS A 432 34.60 -33.52 -6.45
N LEU A 433 33.58 -33.80 -7.25
CA LEU A 433 32.44 -32.90 -7.48
C LEU A 433 31.23 -33.18 -6.57
N GLU A 434 31.34 -34.15 -5.66
CA GLU A 434 30.26 -34.43 -4.71
C GLU A 434 30.01 -33.22 -3.80
N PRO A 435 28.75 -32.88 -3.48
CA PRO A 435 28.43 -31.79 -2.56
C PRO A 435 29.19 -31.93 -1.24
N ILE A 436 29.91 -30.87 -0.86
CA ILE A 436 30.59 -30.78 0.42
C ILE A 436 29.58 -30.30 1.47
N VAL A 437 29.36 -31.11 2.50
CA VAL A 437 28.43 -30.82 3.61
C VAL A 437 29.19 -30.60 4.91
N GLY A 438 28.55 -29.93 5.87
CA GLY A 438 29.15 -29.54 7.15
C GLY A 438 29.64 -28.08 7.19
N PRO A 439 30.15 -27.61 8.34
CA PRO A 439 30.55 -28.39 9.52
C PRO A 439 29.36 -29.03 10.27
N SER A 440 29.49 -30.30 10.70
CA SER A 440 28.47 -31.00 11.48
C SER A 440 29.03 -32.17 12.30
N LYS A 441 28.53 -32.35 13.53
CA LYS A 441 28.90 -33.44 14.45
C LYS A 441 28.41 -34.82 14.04
N ASP A 442 27.36 -34.88 13.21
CA ASP A 442 26.70 -36.14 12.83
C ASP A 442 27.31 -36.73 11.54
N LEU A 443 28.29 -36.05 10.94
CA LEU A 443 28.86 -36.44 9.66
C LEU A 443 29.87 -37.60 9.81
N ARG A 444 29.68 -38.67 9.03
CA ARG A 444 30.50 -39.90 9.08
C ARG A 444 31.04 -40.36 7.73
N THR A 445 30.72 -39.64 6.66
CA THR A 445 31.16 -39.93 5.29
C THR A 445 32.60 -39.47 5.04
N SER A 446 33.21 -40.00 3.98
CA SER A 446 34.63 -39.81 3.66
C SER A 446 34.87 -39.71 2.15
N TRP A 447 35.89 -38.96 1.74
CA TRP A 447 36.46 -39.08 0.41
C TRP A 447 37.38 -40.30 0.36
N LEU A 448 37.35 -40.99 -0.78
CA LEU A 448 38.17 -42.18 -1.04
C LEU A 448 39.15 -41.89 -2.19
N VAL A 449 40.43 -42.11 -1.95
CA VAL A 449 41.51 -42.01 -2.95
C VAL A 449 42.19 -43.37 -3.06
N THR A 450 42.40 -43.84 -4.29
CA THR A 450 43.11 -45.11 -4.55
C THR A 450 44.37 -44.86 -5.35
N ALA A 451 45.49 -45.43 -4.91
CA ALA A 451 46.79 -45.35 -5.59
C ALA A 451 47.70 -46.50 -5.13
N GLU A 452 48.92 -46.56 -5.68
CA GLU A 452 49.94 -47.50 -5.20
C GLU A 452 50.32 -47.18 -3.75
N PRO A 453 50.47 -48.19 -2.87
CA PRO A 453 50.95 -47.98 -1.50
C PRO A 453 52.25 -47.17 -1.45
N GLY A 454 52.33 -46.21 -0.53
CA GLY A 454 53.47 -45.30 -0.41
C GLY A 454 53.51 -44.14 -1.42
N ALA A 455 52.58 -44.06 -2.39
CA ALA A 455 52.50 -42.90 -3.28
C ALA A 455 52.10 -41.63 -2.50
N ALA A 456 52.78 -40.51 -2.76
CA ALA A 456 52.48 -39.24 -2.15
C ALA A 456 51.21 -38.60 -2.77
N VAL A 457 50.23 -38.28 -1.93
CA VAL A 457 48.98 -37.61 -2.31
C VAL A 457 48.93 -36.22 -1.68
N ARG A 458 48.75 -35.20 -2.51
CA ARG A 458 48.45 -33.84 -2.05
C ARG A 458 46.96 -33.61 -2.03
N ILE A 459 46.37 -33.46 -0.85
CA ILE A 459 44.97 -33.06 -0.64
C ILE A 459 44.92 -31.53 -0.56
N GLU A 460 44.03 -30.91 -1.34
CA GLU A 460 43.79 -29.47 -1.32
C GLU A 460 42.32 -29.18 -1.04
N PHE A 461 42.06 -28.31 -0.06
CA PHE A 461 40.74 -27.89 0.35
C PHE A 461 40.64 -26.37 0.23
N PHE A 462 39.75 -25.91 -0.63
CA PHE A 462 39.50 -24.48 -0.83
C PHE A 462 38.21 -24.08 -0.11
N ALA A 463 38.34 -23.18 0.86
CA ALA A 463 37.28 -22.66 1.71
C ALA A 463 37.38 -21.14 1.88
N PRO A 464 36.85 -20.35 0.92
CA PRO A 464 36.83 -18.89 1.03
C PRO A 464 35.77 -18.41 2.04
N ASP A 465 35.96 -17.22 2.63
CA ASP A 465 35.00 -16.58 3.55
C ASP A 465 33.59 -16.46 2.95
N LYS A 466 33.50 -16.30 1.63
CA LYS A 466 32.26 -16.22 0.86
C LYS A 466 32.39 -17.02 -0.43
N GLY A 467 31.58 -18.06 -0.59
CA GLY A 467 31.52 -18.85 -1.81
C GLY A 467 31.44 -20.35 -1.55
N PRO A 468 31.34 -21.17 -2.61
CA PRO A 468 31.34 -22.62 -2.49
C PRO A 468 32.73 -23.13 -2.08
N LYS A 469 32.76 -24.16 -1.25
CA LYS A 469 33.97 -24.92 -0.91
C LYS A 469 34.25 -25.95 -2.01
N SER A 470 35.52 -26.29 -2.23
CA SER A 470 35.91 -27.35 -3.16
C SER A 470 37.07 -28.17 -2.63
N ILE A 471 37.16 -29.42 -3.07
CA ILE A 471 38.25 -30.32 -2.69
C ILE A 471 38.91 -30.92 -3.94
N MET A 472 40.23 -31.07 -3.87
CA MET A 472 41.06 -31.67 -4.91
C MET A 472 42.07 -32.60 -4.24
N TRP A 473 42.51 -33.62 -4.96
CA TRP A 473 43.69 -34.39 -4.58
C TRP A 473 44.50 -34.75 -5.82
N LEU A 474 45.82 -34.71 -5.69
CA LEU A 474 46.78 -34.92 -6.75
C LEU A 474 47.78 -36.00 -6.33
N LEU A 475 48.05 -36.96 -7.21
CA LEU A 475 49.17 -37.89 -7.05
C LEU A 475 50.44 -37.17 -7.46
N LEU A 476 51.37 -37.01 -6.52
CA LEU A 476 52.69 -36.46 -6.79
C LEU A 476 53.53 -37.58 -7.43
N LYS A 477 54.14 -37.29 -8.58
CA LYS A 477 55.09 -38.23 -9.20
C LYS A 477 56.39 -38.19 -8.42
N GLU A 478 56.96 -39.36 -8.13
CA GLU A 478 58.37 -39.45 -7.74
C GLU A 478 59.22 -38.86 -8.88
N GLU A 479 60.10 -37.90 -8.57
CA GLU A 479 61.10 -37.36 -9.51
C GLU A 479 62.21 -38.36 -9.82
#